data_AF-A0A7H2TBG0-F1
#
_entry.id   AF-A0A7H2TBG0-F1
#
_cell.length_a   1.000
_cell.length_b   1.000
_cell.length_c   1.000
_cell.angle_alpha   90.00
_cell.angle_beta   90.00
_cell.angle_gamma   90.00
#
_symmetry.space_group_name_H-M   'P 1'
#
loop_
_entity.id
_entity.type
_entity.pdbx_description
1 polymer ?
#
loop_
_entity_poly.entity_id
_entity_poly.type
_entity_poly.pdbx_seq_one_letter_code
_entity_poly.pdbx_strand_id
1 'polypeptide(L)'
;MDKQIIFEDEHIRVIFLQGNSNTLVLSFGDLITRASGLSINAEKSLIKYQYNVIGIMPKQKSWFPKASMVEMAKAILPIIQRFKNIVGYGGSMGGYAAIKYSNLLNMNRIVAFVPQYSIAPEQVEDRRYAEFFDAVANKDMQIQQQDVDASREYIIVYDPYFAVDREHYLKIKEILPSLHTVHLPFTGHEALSVLASSSLLHDFIEHEFDETYFYQHVRKIKKQSKFYYRNVLANVLTYHDSMLLKILRQNDFQLDERYLDNPLKQAITRSLVKTKQATEQDFQKLGIKIQYSQQVVSSNKGLQTHSGTVLVFNLINLKLESYAVDVLFANTSYLIPIVVEQTGVAHIELNNEIYLLGMNDRKIIKLFKQGDPLSSDMSPFVIKQYSEFFALSYKQFNLDCDEQGVCDYIEGSVQPSQQFVLTHF
;
A
#
# COMPACT_ATOMS: atom_id res chain seq x y z
N MET A 1 -17.36 -24.30 18.13
CA MET A 1 -16.24 -25.18 17.76
C MET A 1 -15.20 -25.02 18.84
N ASP A 2 -14.72 -26.13 19.39
CA ASP A 2 -13.73 -26.11 20.46
C ASP A 2 -12.32 -25.92 19.88
N LYS A 3 -11.56 -25.04 20.53
CA LYS A 3 -10.16 -24.76 20.22
C LYS A 3 -9.28 -25.15 21.40
N GLN A 4 -8.19 -25.85 21.12
CA GLN A 4 -7.23 -26.27 22.14
C GLN A 4 -5.80 -26.08 21.67
N ILE A 5 -4.91 -25.66 22.58
CA ILE A 5 -3.46 -25.67 22.32
C ILE A 5 -2.99 -27.12 22.41
N ILE A 6 -2.39 -27.62 21.34
CA ILE A 6 -1.89 -29.01 21.24
C ILE A 6 -0.37 -29.10 21.26
N PHE A 7 0.33 -28.00 21.06
CA PHE A 7 1.78 -27.86 21.20
C PHE A 7 2.13 -26.39 21.39
N GLU A 8 3.15 -26.09 22.18
CA GLU A 8 3.71 -24.75 22.31
C GLU A 8 5.17 -24.85 22.74
N ASP A 9 6.02 -24.02 22.13
CA ASP A 9 7.39 -23.79 22.55
C ASP A 9 7.71 -22.29 22.56
N GLU A 10 8.98 -21.93 22.53
CA GLU A 10 9.42 -20.54 22.47
C GLU A 10 9.01 -19.83 21.17
N HIS A 11 9.03 -20.54 20.03
CA HIS A 11 8.88 -19.94 18.70
C HIS A 11 7.46 -20.04 18.15
N ILE A 12 6.70 -21.08 18.48
CA ILE A 12 5.38 -21.35 17.89
C ILE A 12 4.35 -21.81 18.94
N ARG A 13 3.08 -21.52 18.66
CA ARG A 13 1.91 -22.08 19.33
C ARG A 13 1.04 -22.77 18.30
N VAL A 14 0.56 -23.96 18.64
CA VAL A 14 -0.20 -24.82 17.74
C VAL A 14 -1.57 -25.08 18.32
N ILE A 15 -2.59 -24.70 17.59
CA ILE A 15 -3.98 -24.72 18.04
C ILE A 15 -4.76 -25.66 17.15
N PHE A 16 -5.43 -26.65 17.73
CA PHE A 16 -6.41 -27.46 17.03
C PHE A 16 -7.79 -26.84 17.17
N LEU A 17 -8.43 -26.56 16.04
CA LEU A 17 -9.83 -26.23 15.92
C LEU A 17 -10.54 -27.43 15.30
N GLN A 18 -11.40 -28.07 16.08
CA GLN A 18 -12.16 -29.22 15.59
C GLN A 18 -13.34 -28.75 14.72
N GLY A 19 -13.41 -29.31 13.51
CA GLY A 19 -14.49 -29.12 12.56
C GLY A 19 -15.12 -30.44 12.12
N ASN A 20 -15.91 -30.38 11.06
CA ASN A 20 -16.67 -31.51 10.53
C ASN A 20 -16.28 -31.91 9.09
N SER A 21 -15.33 -31.20 8.47
CA SER A 21 -14.83 -31.53 7.13
C SER A 21 -13.95 -32.79 7.13
N ASN A 22 -13.89 -33.47 5.99
CA ASN A 22 -12.92 -34.54 5.74
C ASN A 22 -11.49 -34.02 5.47
N THR A 23 -11.36 -32.71 5.28
CA THR A 23 -10.11 -32.00 5.02
C THR A 23 -9.54 -31.43 6.32
N LEU A 24 -8.25 -31.61 6.55
CA LEU A 24 -7.48 -30.93 7.59
C LEU A 24 -6.69 -29.78 6.96
N VAL A 25 -6.89 -28.56 7.46
CA VAL A 25 -6.14 -27.38 7.02
C VAL A 25 -5.02 -27.10 8.02
N LEU A 26 -3.78 -27.09 7.56
CA LEU A 26 -2.62 -26.61 8.30
C LEU A 26 -2.44 -25.11 7.98
N SER A 27 -2.96 -24.25 8.85
CA SER A 27 -2.99 -22.80 8.65
C SER A 27 -1.80 -22.14 9.34
N PHE A 28 -0.84 -21.65 8.57
CA PHE A 28 0.36 -21.01 9.06
C PHE A 28 0.15 -19.50 9.24
N GLY A 29 0.51 -18.98 10.40
CA GLY A 29 0.51 -17.54 10.66
C GLY A 29 1.56 -16.78 9.87
N ASP A 30 1.31 -15.49 9.64
CA ASP A 30 2.25 -14.57 9.00
C ASP A 30 2.95 -13.69 10.05
N LEU A 31 3.74 -12.72 9.58
CA LEU A 31 4.52 -11.82 10.45
C LEU A 31 3.63 -10.91 11.33
N ILE A 32 2.42 -10.60 10.86
CA ILE A 32 1.49 -9.66 11.49
C ILE A 32 0.57 -10.42 12.46
N THR A 33 0.05 -11.55 12.02
CA THR A 33 -0.90 -12.41 12.73
C THR A 33 -0.15 -13.45 13.56
N ARG A 34 0.48 -12.98 14.64
CA ARG A 34 1.19 -13.83 15.61
C ARG A 34 0.24 -14.52 16.59
N ALA A 35 0.77 -15.48 17.34
CA ALA A 35 0.05 -16.18 18.39
C ALA A 35 -0.54 -15.20 19.42
N SER A 36 -1.87 -15.18 19.52
CA SER A 36 -2.62 -14.38 20.50
C SER A 36 -3.80 -15.21 21.03
N GLY A 37 -3.73 -15.63 22.29
CA GLY A 37 -4.71 -16.57 22.85
C GLY A 37 -4.84 -17.83 22.00
N LEU A 38 -6.05 -18.08 21.48
CA LEU A 38 -6.41 -19.21 20.61
C LEU A 38 -6.73 -18.77 19.16
N SER A 39 -6.27 -17.60 18.70
CA SER A 39 -6.54 -17.13 17.33
C SER A 39 -5.75 -17.91 16.29
N ILE A 40 -6.39 -18.29 15.19
CA ILE A 40 -5.75 -18.95 14.03
C ILE A 40 -5.75 -18.02 12.80
N ASN A 41 -4.75 -18.17 11.93
CA ASN A 41 -4.75 -17.49 10.63
C ASN A 41 -5.95 -17.92 9.75
N ALA A 42 -6.58 -16.96 9.06
CA ALA A 42 -7.81 -17.14 8.27
C ALA A 42 -9.00 -17.79 9.03
N GLU A 43 -9.01 -17.72 10.37
CA GLU A 43 -9.96 -18.42 11.24
C GLU A 43 -11.43 -18.22 10.82
N LYS A 44 -11.86 -16.98 10.56
CA LYS A 44 -13.26 -16.70 10.17
C LYS A 44 -13.68 -17.45 8.91
N SER A 45 -12.80 -17.51 7.92
CA SER A 45 -13.05 -18.20 6.66
C SER A 45 -13.05 -19.71 6.85
N LEU A 46 -12.12 -20.24 7.64
CA LEU A 46 -12.04 -21.68 7.90
C LEU A 46 -13.22 -22.20 8.75
N ILE A 47 -13.65 -21.43 9.77
CA ILE A 47 -14.85 -21.71 10.57
C ILE A 47 -16.10 -21.71 9.68
N LYS A 48 -16.23 -20.78 8.74
CA LYS A 48 -17.43 -20.69 7.88
C LYS A 48 -17.73 -22.01 7.14
N TYR A 49 -16.70 -22.76 6.75
CA TYR A 49 -16.80 -24.04 6.05
C TYR A 49 -16.57 -25.25 6.97
N GLN A 50 -16.54 -25.04 8.28
CA GLN A 50 -16.41 -26.09 9.30
C GLN A 50 -15.17 -26.98 9.13
N TYR A 51 -14.05 -26.38 8.73
CA TYR A 51 -12.80 -27.13 8.57
C TYR A 51 -12.27 -27.65 9.91
N ASN A 52 -11.68 -28.85 9.88
CA ASN A 52 -10.68 -29.22 10.87
C ASN A 52 -9.40 -28.40 10.59
N VAL A 53 -8.86 -27.72 11.59
CA VAL A 53 -7.70 -26.83 11.40
C VAL A 53 -6.66 -27.08 12.47
N ILE A 54 -5.40 -27.19 12.06
CA ILE A 54 -4.24 -26.98 12.94
C ILE A 54 -3.65 -25.63 12.57
N GLY A 55 -3.85 -24.64 13.44
CA GLY A 55 -3.26 -23.32 13.32
C GLY A 55 -1.85 -23.32 13.92
N ILE A 56 -0.84 -23.05 13.10
CA ILE A 56 0.57 -23.02 13.50
C ILE A 56 0.97 -21.54 13.53
N MET A 57 0.94 -20.97 14.73
CA MET A 57 1.03 -19.53 14.93
C MET A 57 2.41 -19.14 15.47
N PRO A 58 3.13 -18.23 14.79
CA PRO A 58 4.43 -17.76 15.23
C PRO A 58 4.28 -16.92 16.51
N LYS A 59 5.10 -17.18 17.53
CA LYS A 59 5.27 -16.33 18.72
C LYS A 59 6.35 -15.27 18.46
N GLN A 60 7.38 -15.65 17.71
CA GLN A 60 8.51 -14.81 17.33
C GLN A 60 8.59 -14.66 15.80
N LYS A 61 9.35 -13.67 15.34
CA LYS A 61 9.64 -13.44 13.92
C LYS A 61 10.76 -14.37 13.43
N SER A 62 10.63 -15.67 13.67
CA SER A 62 11.73 -16.63 13.51
C SER A 62 11.57 -17.57 12.31
N TRP A 63 10.58 -17.35 11.43
CA TRP A 63 10.37 -18.15 10.22
C TRP A 63 10.27 -19.66 10.49
N PHE A 64 9.50 -20.05 11.51
CA PHE A 64 9.19 -21.44 11.84
C PHE A 64 10.46 -22.32 11.90
N PRO A 65 11.30 -22.17 12.93
CA PRO A 65 12.56 -22.91 13.04
C PRO A 65 12.36 -24.43 12.91
N LYS A 66 13.30 -25.09 12.21
CA LYS A 66 13.20 -26.53 11.91
C LYS A 66 13.05 -27.37 13.18
N ALA A 67 13.76 -27.02 14.25
CA ALA A 67 13.68 -27.73 15.53
C ALA A 67 12.26 -27.71 16.10
N SER A 68 11.63 -26.53 16.18
CA SER A 68 10.24 -26.37 16.62
C SER A 68 9.27 -27.17 15.75
N MET A 69 9.45 -27.13 14.43
CA MET A 69 8.56 -27.81 13.49
C MET A 69 8.65 -29.34 13.60
N VAL A 70 9.83 -29.89 13.87
CA VAL A 70 10.02 -31.33 14.09
C VAL A 70 9.37 -31.80 15.40
N GLU A 71 9.57 -31.08 16.51
CA GLU A 71 8.94 -31.45 17.78
C GLU A 71 7.42 -31.30 17.74
N MET A 72 6.94 -30.24 17.10
CA MET A 72 5.53 -30.03 16.83
C MET A 72 4.93 -31.17 16.00
N ALA A 73 5.59 -31.59 14.92
CA ALA A 73 5.12 -32.68 14.06
C ALA A 73 4.90 -33.98 14.84
N LYS A 74 5.78 -34.29 15.80
CA LYS A 74 5.60 -35.46 16.70
C LYS A 74 4.35 -35.32 17.55
N ALA A 75 4.11 -34.14 18.14
CA ALA A 75 2.97 -33.90 19.01
C ALA A 75 1.63 -33.99 18.26
N ILE A 76 1.58 -33.55 17.00
CA ILE A 76 0.34 -33.52 16.22
C ILE A 76 0.09 -34.79 15.39
N LEU A 77 1.05 -35.71 15.35
CA LEU A 77 0.98 -36.95 14.55
C LEU A 77 -0.33 -37.74 14.78
N PRO A 78 -0.83 -37.94 16.02
CA PRO A 78 -2.09 -38.66 16.24
C PRO A 78 -3.32 -37.97 15.63
N ILE A 79 -3.26 -36.65 15.43
CA ILE A 79 -4.32 -35.87 14.80
C ILE A 79 -4.18 -35.97 13.27
N ILE A 80 -2.97 -35.72 12.75
CA ILE A 80 -2.68 -35.73 11.30
C ILE A 80 -3.07 -37.06 10.67
N GLN A 81 -2.75 -38.20 11.31
CA GLN A 81 -3.02 -39.53 10.77
C GLN A 81 -4.51 -39.86 10.57
N ARG A 82 -5.42 -39.06 11.14
CA ARG A 82 -6.87 -39.23 10.96
C ARG A 82 -7.37 -38.70 9.62
N PHE A 83 -6.54 -37.96 8.88
CA PHE A 83 -6.96 -37.26 7.67
C PHE A 83 -6.17 -37.76 6.46
N LYS A 84 -6.88 -37.93 5.35
CA LYS A 84 -6.28 -38.25 4.04
C LYS A 84 -6.05 -37.01 3.17
N ASN A 85 -6.85 -35.96 3.37
CA ASN A 85 -6.73 -34.69 2.67
C ASN A 85 -6.20 -33.63 3.63
N ILE A 86 -4.94 -33.25 3.47
CA ILE A 86 -4.23 -32.30 4.31
C ILE A 86 -3.76 -31.14 3.43
N VAL A 87 -4.27 -29.94 3.71
CA VAL A 87 -3.98 -28.74 2.92
C VAL A 87 -3.15 -27.77 3.75
N GLY A 88 -1.95 -27.43 3.27
CA GLY A 88 -1.14 -26.33 3.81
C GLY A 88 -1.60 -24.98 3.26
N TYR A 89 -1.77 -24.00 4.14
CA TYR A 89 -2.17 -22.66 3.75
C TYR A 89 -1.39 -21.59 4.51
N GLY A 90 -0.89 -20.57 3.80
CA GLY A 90 -0.29 -19.40 4.41
C GLY A 90 0.16 -18.37 3.39
N GLY A 91 0.53 -17.18 3.87
CA GLY A 91 1.18 -16.17 3.04
C GLY A 91 2.47 -15.65 3.64
N SER A 92 3.35 -15.12 2.79
CA SER A 92 4.66 -14.58 3.20
C SER A 92 5.46 -15.63 4.00
N MET A 93 5.77 -15.35 5.26
CA MET A 93 6.38 -16.31 6.21
C MET A 93 5.58 -17.61 6.36
N GLY A 94 4.24 -17.54 6.39
CA GLY A 94 3.39 -18.74 6.47
C GLY A 94 3.36 -19.54 5.16
N GLY A 95 3.44 -18.85 4.03
CA GLY A 95 3.53 -19.48 2.70
C GLY A 95 4.84 -20.23 2.52
N TYR A 96 5.94 -19.65 3.00
CA TYR A 96 7.24 -20.32 3.14
C TYR A 96 7.09 -21.63 3.93
N ALA A 97 6.49 -21.59 5.13
CA ALA A 97 6.37 -22.76 5.99
C ALA A 97 5.49 -23.86 5.39
N ALA A 98 4.42 -23.47 4.70
CA ALA A 98 3.53 -24.41 4.01
C ALA A 98 4.29 -25.22 2.93
N ILE A 99 5.22 -24.59 2.21
CA ILE A 99 6.07 -25.28 1.22
C ILE A 99 7.18 -26.08 1.92
N LYS A 100 7.97 -25.41 2.78
CA LYS A 100 9.14 -25.96 3.48
C LYS A 100 8.84 -27.23 4.28
N TYR A 101 7.65 -27.32 4.87
CA TYR A 101 7.28 -28.44 5.73
C TYR A 101 6.22 -29.35 5.11
N SER A 102 5.99 -29.24 3.79
CA SER A 102 4.99 -30.02 3.07
C SER A 102 5.22 -31.54 3.16
N ASN A 103 6.47 -31.98 3.05
CA ASN A 103 6.83 -33.39 3.22
C ASN A 103 6.70 -33.84 4.67
N LEU A 104 7.25 -33.07 5.62
CA LEU A 104 7.23 -33.37 7.06
C LEU A 104 5.81 -33.59 7.59
N LEU A 105 4.87 -32.77 7.14
CA LEU A 105 3.49 -32.77 7.63
C LEU A 105 2.52 -33.53 6.71
N ASN A 106 3.07 -34.26 5.72
CA ASN A 106 2.31 -35.07 4.77
C ASN A 106 1.14 -34.32 4.10
N MET A 107 1.39 -33.07 3.70
CA MET A 107 0.39 -32.27 2.98
C MET A 107 0.19 -32.81 1.57
N ASN A 108 -1.05 -32.80 1.09
CA ASN A 108 -1.41 -33.16 -0.28
C ASN A 108 -1.42 -31.93 -1.21
N ARG A 109 -1.91 -30.81 -0.69
CA ARG A 109 -2.02 -29.54 -1.41
C ARG A 109 -1.45 -28.40 -0.59
N ILE A 110 -0.76 -27.48 -1.25
CA ILE A 110 -0.09 -26.33 -0.65
C ILE A 110 -0.57 -25.08 -1.36
N VAL A 111 -1.23 -24.18 -0.63
CA VAL A 111 -1.71 -22.89 -1.13
C VAL A 111 -0.87 -21.79 -0.48
N ALA A 112 0.03 -21.20 -1.26
CA ALA A 112 1.01 -20.24 -0.77
C ALA A 112 0.84 -18.88 -1.46
N PHE A 113 0.59 -17.84 -0.65
CA PHE A 113 0.49 -16.45 -1.14
C PHE A 113 1.80 -15.71 -0.90
N VAL A 114 2.37 -15.11 -1.94
CA VAL A 114 3.64 -14.37 -1.88
C VAL A 114 4.70 -15.06 -1.00
N PRO A 115 4.94 -16.37 -1.17
CA PRO A 115 5.80 -17.13 -0.26
C PRO A 115 7.23 -16.63 -0.34
N GLN A 116 7.90 -16.61 0.81
CA GLN A 116 9.32 -16.34 0.86
C GLN A 116 10.10 -17.63 0.59
N TYR A 117 11.24 -17.48 -0.07
CA TYR A 117 12.19 -18.58 -0.27
C TYR A 117 13.09 -18.76 0.96
N SER A 118 13.58 -17.63 1.48
CA SER A 118 14.46 -17.48 2.63
C SER A 118 14.47 -16.01 3.06
N ILE A 119 14.92 -15.72 4.28
CA ILE A 119 15.25 -14.34 4.71
C ILE A 119 16.76 -14.14 4.91
N ALA A 120 17.56 -15.16 4.64
CA ALA A 120 19.00 -15.11 4.80
C ALA A 120 19.60 -14.11 3.80
N PRO A 121 20.33 -13.08 4.26
CA PRO A 121 20.82 -12.00 3.39
C PRO A 121 21.71 -12.47 2.24
N GLU A 122 22.36 -13.63 2.39
CA GLU A 122 23.23 -14.25 1.39
C GLU A 122 22.48 -15.08 0.34
N GLN A 123 21.19 -15.35 0.53
CA GLN A 123 20.39 -16.22 -0.34
C GLN A 123 19.40 -15.46 -1.23
N VAL A 124 18.99 -14.27 -0.79
CA VAL A 124 18.01 -13.41 -1.48
C VAL A 124 18.49 -11.96 -1.45
N GLU A 125 18.01 -11.11 -2.35
CA GLU A 125 18.28 -9.66 -2.32
C GLU A 125 17.29 -8.90 -1.44
N ASP A 126 16.12 -9.47 -1.13
CA ASP A 126 15.17 -8.87 -0.19
C ASP A 126 15.82 -8.59 1.17
N ARG A 127 15.81 -7.32 1.58
CA ARG A 127 16.36 -6.84 2.87
C ARG A 127 15.28 -6.53 3.90
N ARG A 128 13.98 -6.62 3.56
CA ARG A 128 12.86 -6.26 4.46
C ARG A 128 12.86 -7.06 5.76
N TYR A 129 13.37 -8.29 5.73
CA TYR A 129 13.32 -9.24 6.85
C TYR A 129 14.70 -9.73 7.29
N ALA A 130 15.77 -9.20 6.70
CA ALA A 130 17.15 -9.59 6.99
C ALA A 130 17.51 -9.44 8.47
N GLU A 131 16.94 -8.46 9.17
CA GLU A 131 17.15 -8.24 10.61
C GLU A 131 16.60 -9.36 11.50
N PHE A 132 15.71 -10.20 10.97
CA PHE A 132 15.12 -11.32 11.72
C PHE A 132 15.83 -12.65 11.47
N PHE A 133 16.83 -12.67 10.59
CA PHE A 133 17.61 -13.87 10.32
C PHE A 133 18.52 -14.19 11.51
N ASP A 134 18.35 -15.38 12.08
CA ASP A 134 19.23 -15.93 13.10
C ASP A 134 19.90 -17.21 12.56
N ALA A 135 21.23 -17.23 12.52
CA ALA A 135 21.98 -18.31 11.88
C ALA A 135 21.77 -19.69 12.55
N VAL A 136 21.35 -19.72 13.82
CA VAL A 136 21.09 -20.97 14.56
C VAL A 136 19.66 -21.43 14.32
N ALA A 137 18.67 -20.56 14.57
CA ALA A 137 17.25 -20.87 14.43
C ALA A 137 16.84 -21.07 12.96
N ASN A 138 17.48 -20.34 12.03
CA ASN A 138 17.22 -20.38 10.59
C ASN A 138 18.26 -21.19 9.81
N LYS A 139 19.02 -22.05 10.50
CA LYS A 139 19.93 -22.97 9.83
C LYS A 139 19.18 -23.80 8.76
N ASP A 140 19.70 -23.77 7.54
CA ASP A 140 19.14 -24.46 6.38
C ASP A 140 17.67 -24.09 6.06
N MET A 141 17.28 -22.85 6.39
CA MET A 141 15.89 -22.41 6.25
C MET A 141 15.39 -22.45 4.81
N GLN A 142 16.23 -22.17 3.82
CA GLN A 142 15.81 -22.14 2.42
C GLN A 142 15.04 -23.40 2.05
N ILE A 143 14.00 -23.25 1.24
CA ILE A 143 13.29 -24.41 0.68
C ILE A 143 14.31 -25.24 -0.11
N GLN A 144 14.27 -26.56 0.05
CA GLN A 144 15.21 -27.50 -0.58
C GLN A 144 14.45 -28.68 -1.21
N GLN A 145 15.15 -29.45 -2.04
CA GLN A 145 14.55 -30.57 -2.78
C GLN A 145 13.93 -31.63 -1.87
N GLN A 146 14.50 -31.91 -0.69
CA GLN A 146 13.93 -32.88 0.25
C GLN A 146 12.63 -32.41 0.93
N ASP A 147 12.31 -31.12 0.84
CA ASP A 147 11.16 -30.53 1.51
C ASP A 147 9.86 -30.70 0.70
N VAL A 148 10.01 -31.05 -0.59
CA VAL A 148 8.95 -31.07 -1.61
C VAL A 148 8.93 -32.40 -2.35
N ASP A 149 7.83 -32.69 -3.05
CA ASP A 149 7.61 -33.97 -3.73
C ASP A 149 6.57 -33.82 -4.86
N ALA A 150 6.72 -34.61 -5.93
CA ALA A 150 5.90 -34.54 -7.14
C ALA A 150 4.46 -35.07 -6.96
N SER A 151 4.19 -35.82 -5.89
CA SER A 151 2.83 -36.29 -5.54
C SER A 151 1.95 -35.20 -4.90
N ARG A 152 2.52 -34.01 -4.66
CA ARG A 152 1.84 -32.88 -4.01
C ARG A 152 1.48 -31.82 -5.02
N GLU A 153 0.39 -31.12 -4.76
CA GLU A 153 -0.08 -30.00 -5.57
C GLU A 153 0.34 -28.67 -4.93
N TYR A 154 1.08 -27.84 -5.65
CA TYR A 154 1.50 -26.52 -5.19
C TYR A 154 0.77 -25.44 -5.99
N ILE A 155 0.08 -24.54 -5.30
CA ILE A 155 -0.59 -23.38 -5.88
C ILE A 155 0.06 -22.14 -5.29
N ILE A 156 0.74 -21.35 -6.12
CA ILE A 156 1.41 -20.13 -5.71
C ILE A 156 0.72 -18.91 -6.32
N VAL A 157 0.38 -17.96 -5.45
CA VAL A 157 -0.25 -16.68 -5.82
C VAL A 157 0.74 -15.55 -5.57
N TYR A 158 1.12 -14.78 -6.59
CA TYR A 158 2.05 -13.65 -6.42
C TYR A 158 1.89 -12.57 -7.49
N ASP A 159 2.39 -11.37 -7.22
CA ASP A 159 2.43 -10.26 -8.18
C ASP A 159 3.68 -10.34 -9.08
N PRO A 160 3.55 -10.59 -10.39
CA PRO A 160 4.70 -10.67 -11.29
C PRO A 160 5.43 -9.34 -11.50
N TYR A 161 4.81 -8.20 -11.15
CA TYR A 161 5.41 -6.88 -11.29
C TYR A 161 6.09 -6.38 -10.01
N PHE A 162 6.00 -7.12 -8.91
CA PHE A 162 6.69 -6.77 -7.67
C PHE A 162 7.99 -7.56 -7.57
N ALA A 163 9.09 -6.92 -7.98
CA ALA A 163 10.40 -7.55 -8.16
C ALA A 163 10.88 -8.32 -6.92
N VAL A 164 10.64 -7.79 -5.73
CA VAL A 164 11.08 -8.37 -4.45
C VAL A 164 10.43 -9.74 -4.21
N ASP A 165 9.11 -9.86 -4.30
CA ASP A 165 8.45 -11.16 -4.12
C ASP A 165 8.65 -12.09 -5.33
N ARG A 166 8.81 -11.53 -6.53
CA ARG A 166 9.12 -12.30 -7.75
C ARG A 166 10.45 -13.03 -7.61
N GLU A 167 11.45 -12.44 -6.95
CA GLU A 167 12.72 -13.10 -6.68
C GLU A 167 12.51 -14.43 -5.92
N HIS A 168 11.77 -14.39 -4.82
CA HIS A 168 11.45 -15.58 -4.03
C HIS A 168 10.69 -16.62 -4.85
N TYR A 169 9.68 -16.19 -5.61
CA TYR A 169 8.93 -17.08 -6.50
C TYR A 169 9.85 -17.81 -7.50
N LEU A 170 10.79 -17.10 -8.13
CA LEU A 170 11.70 -17.72 -9.11
C LEU A 170 12.59 -18.79 -8.46
N LYS A 171 13.15 -18.52 -7.27
CA LYS A 171 13.96 -19.49 -6.52
C LYS A 171 13.12 -20.71 -6.08
N ILE A 172 11.88 -20.50 -5.67
CA ILE A 172 10.95 -21.61 -5.33
C ILE A 172 10.62 -22.44 -6.57
N LYS A 173 10.35 -21.79 -7.71
CA LYS A 173 10.02 -22.44 -8.97
C LYS A 173 11.13 -23.38 -9.47
N GLU A 174 12.39 -23.05 -9.21
CA GLU A 174 13.52 -23.93 -9.55
C GLU A 174 13.57 -25.22 -8.73
N ILE A 175 12.89 -25.25 -7.59
CA ILE A 175 12.93 -26.38 -6.64
C ILE A 175 11.68 -27.25 -6.78
N LEU A 176 10.52 -26.65 -7.03
CA LEU A 176 9.27 -27.39 -7.10
C LEU A 176 9.22 -28.30 -8.33
N PRO A 177 8.87 -29.59 -8.17
CA PRO A 177 8.77 -30.53 -9.29
C PRO A 177 7.62 -30.18 -10.24
N SER A 178 6.56 -29.57 -9.72
CA SER A 178 5.42 -29.03 -10.45
C SER A 178 4.78 -27.92 -9.60
N LEU A 179 4.19 -26.92 -10.26
CA LEU A 179 3.42 -25.88 -9.55
C LEU A 179 2.40 -25.21 -10.48
N HIS A 180 1.30 -24.79 -9.88
CA HIS A 180 0.29 -23.93 -10.48
C HIS A 180 0.53 -22.49 -10.06
N THR A 181 0.48 -21.58 -11.03
CA THR A 181 0.73 -20.15 -10.79
C THR A 181 -0.51 -19.33 -11.03
N VAL A 182 -0.91 -18.55 -10.02
CA VAL A 182 -1.96 -17.56 -10.14
C VAL A 182 -1.33 -16.18 -10.03
N HIS A 183 -1.17 -15.50 -11.17
CA HIS A 183 -0.64 -14.16 -11.19
C HIS A 183 -1.64 -13.16 -10.61
N LEU A 184 -1.13 -12.29 -9.74
CA LEU A 184 -1.89 -11.25 -9.08
C LEU A 184 -1.27 -9.86 -9.34
N PRO A 185 -1.35 -9.33 -10.57
CA PRO A 185 -0.74 -8.05 -10.91
C PRO A 185 -1.21 -6.89 -10.04
N PHE A 186 -0.26 -6.01 -9.68
CA PHE A 186 -0.44 -4.75 -8.95
C PHE A 186 -1.03 -4.91 -7.55
N THR A 187 -0.58 -5.93 -6.83
CA THR A 187 -0.91 -6.14 -5.42
C THR A 187 0.30 -6.06 -4.50
N GLY A 188 1.51 -6.10 -5.04
CA GLY A 188 2.72 -6.21 -4.23
C GLY A 188 2.62 -7.36 -3.22
N HIS A 189 3.14 -7.12 -2.01
CA HIS A 189 3.10 -8.07 -0.90
C HIS A 189 1.72 -8.23 -0.23
N GLU A 190 0.72 -7.41 -0.62
CA GLU A 190 -0.61 -7.36 0.02
C GLU A 190 -1.59 -8.40 -0.54
N ALA A 191 -1.11 -9.48 -1.17
CA ALA A 191 -1.95 -10.47 -1.86
C ALA A 191 -3.07 -11.05 -0.97
N LEU A 192 -2.76 -11.36 0.29
CA LEU A 192 -3.75 -11.84 1.27
C LEU A 192 -4.81 -10.78 1.59
N SER A 193 -4.39 -9.53 1.85
CA SER A 193 -5.29 -8.40 2.09
C SER A 193 -6.21 -8.14 0.90
N VAL A 194 -5.68 -8.29 -0.32
CA VAL A 194 -6.41 -8.08 -1.57
C VAL A 194 -7.43 -9.19 -1.83
N LEU A 195 -7.09 -10.43 -1.51
CA LEU A 195 -7.91 -11.61 -1.79
C LEU A 195 -8.67 -12.13 -0.56
N ALA A 196 -8.88 -11.30 0.45
CA ALA A 196 -9.62 -11.64 1.66
C ALA A 196 -11.08 -12.00 1.33
N SER A 197 -11.34 -13.29 1.10
CA SER A 197 -12.65 -13.84 0.77
C SER A 197 -12.74 -15.29 1.23
N SER A 198 -13.75 -15.60 2.05
CA SER A 198 -13.95 -16.98 2.52
C SER A 198 -14.27 -17.94 1.38
N SER A 199 -15.00 -17.51 0.34
CA SER A 199 -15.32 -18.38 -0.80
C SER A 199 -14.08 -18.68 -1.63
N LEU A 200 -13.25 -17.68 -1.88
CA LEU A 200 -12.02 -17.89 -2.64
C LEU A 200 -11.03 -18.79 -1.89
N LEU A 201 -10.90 -18.62 -0.56
CA LEU A 201 -10.09 -19.52 0.25
C LEU A 201 -10.61 -20.95 0.19
N HIS A 202 -11.93 -21.14 0.29
CA HIS A 202 -12.55 -22.45 0.15
C HIS A 202 -12.23 -23.10 -1.20
N ASP A 203 -12.30 -22.33 -2.30
CA ASP A 203 -11.95 -22.84 -3.62
C ASP A 203 -10.48 -23.25 -3.70
N PHE A 204 -9.56 -22.46 -3.15
CA PHE A 204 -8.15 -22.85 -3.09
C PHE A 204 -7.93 -24.16 -2.30
N ILE A 205 -8.75 -24.44 -1.28
CA ILE A 205 -8.63 -25.65 -0.45
C ILE A 205 -9.24 -26.87 -1.15
N GLU A 206 -10.41 -26.75 -1.77
CA GLU A 206 -11.21 -27.92 -2.22
C GLU A 206 -11.40 -28.02 -3.74
N HIS A 207 -11.34 -26.91 -4.47
CA HIS A 207 -11.62 -26.92 -5.90
C HIS A 207 -10.42 -27.48 -6.67
N GLU A 208 -10.68 -28.38 -7.62
CA GLU A 208 -9.64 -28.83 -8.56
C GLU A 208 -9.01 -27.60 -9.24
N PHE A 209 -7.69 -27.61 -9.44
CA PHE A 209 -7.04 -26.46 -10.04
C PHE A 209 -7.43 -26.31 -11.51
N ASP A 210 -8.34 -25.36 -11.78
CA ASP A 210 -8.63 -24.86 -13.12
C ASP A 210 -8.17 -23.40 -13.26
N GLU A 211 -7.22 -23.19 -14.15
CA GLU A 211 -6.59 -21.88 -14.35
C GLU A 211 -7.64 -20.80 -14.68
N THR A 212 -8.59 -21.12 -15.56
CA THR A 212 -9.61 -20.16 -16.00
C THR A 212 -10.52 -19.75 -14.84
N TYR A 213 -11.00 -20.71 -14.06
CA TYR A 213 -11.84 -20.52 -12.89
C TYR A 213 -11.14 -19.64 -11.85
N PHE A 214 -9.91 -20.00 -11.48
CA PHE A 214 -9.16 -19.25 -10.46
C PHE A 214 -8.89 -17.81 -10.93
N TYR A 215 -8.47 -17.59 -12.18
CA TYR A 215 -8.26 -16.22 -12.67
C TYR A 215 -9.55 -15.41 -12.72
N GLN A 216 -10.69 -16.02 -13.08
CA GLN A 216 -11.98 -15.32 -13.06
C GLN A 216 -12.38 -14.93 -11.64
N HIS A 217 -12.29 -15.85 -10.68
CA HIS A 217 -12.70 -15.59 -9.29
C HIS A 217 -11.74 -14.60 -8.61
N VAL A 218 -10.43 -14.79 -8.75
CA VAL A 218 -9.39 -13.87 -8.26
C VAL A 218 -9.60 -12.47 -8.83
N ARG A 219 -9.86 -12.34 -10.14
CA ARG A 219 -10.11 -11.02 -10.76
C ARG A 219 -11.35 -10.36 -10.18
N LYS A 220 -12.42 -11.11 -9.92
CA LYS A 220 -13.66 -10.61 -9.32
C LYS A 220 -13.41 -10.06 -7.92
N ILE A 221 -12.75 -10.83 -7.05
CA ILE A 221 -12.44 -10.41 -5.67
C ILE A 221 -11.45 -9.23 -5.67
N LYS A 222 -10.37 -9.32 -6.46
CA LYS A 222 -9.35 -8.28 -6.59
C LYS A 222 -9.96 -6.91 -6.93
N LYS A 223 -10.88 -6.86 -7.90
CA LYS A 223 -11.55 -5.62 -8.33
C LYS A 223 -12.50 -5.01 -7.30
N GLN A 224 -12.86 -5.75 -6.25
CA GLN A 224 -13.67 -5.25 -5.14
C GLN A 224 -12.80 -4.78 -3.96
N SER A 225 -11.50 -5.04 -4.01
CA SER A 225 -10.60 -4.74 -2.91
C SER A 225 -10.05 -3.31 -2.99
N LYS A 226 -10.24 -2.53 -1.92
CA LYS A 226 -9.59 -1.23 -1.78
C LYS A 226 -8.05 -1.33 -1.79
N PHE A 227 -7.49 -2.40 -1.22
CA PHE A 227 -6.04 -2.69 -1.19
C PHE A 227 -5.44 -2.81 -2.58
N TYR A 228 -6.20 -3.36 -3.52
CA TYR A 228 -5.79 -3.40 -4.92
C TYR A 228 -5.71 -2.00 -5.53
N TYR A 229 -6.74 -1.17 -5.34
CA TYR A 229 -6.75 0.17 -5.90
C TYR A 229 -5.67 1.08 -5.32
N ARG A 230 -5.28 0.94 -4.05
CA ARG A 230 -4.13 1.69 -3.50
C ARG A 230 -2.88 1.48 -4.36
N ASN A 231 -2.56 0.23 -4.66
CA ASN A 231 -1.37 -0.14 -5.44
C ASN A 231 -1.51 0.27 -6.91
N VAL A 232 -2.67 0.06 -7.52
CA VAL A 232 -2.94 0.51 -8.90
C VAL A 232 -2.78 2.03 -9.01
N LEU A 233 -3.39 2.79 -8.10
CA LEU A 233 -3.31 4.26 -8.11
C LEU A 233 -1.84 4.70 -7.98
N ALA A 234 -1.10 4.19 -7.00
CA ALA A 234 0.31 4.54 -6.82
C ALA A 234 1.18 4.30 -8.07
N ASN A 235 0.91 3.21 -8.82
CA ASN A 235 1.67 2.87 -10.03
C ASN A 235 1.18 3.57 -11.31
N VAL A 236 -0.11 3.92 -11.39
CA VAL A 236 -0.69 4.59 -12.57
C VAL A 236 -0.32 6.07 -12.60
N LEU A 237 -0.29 6.72 -11.43
CA LEU A 237 -0.03 8.16 -11.31
C LEU A 237 1.34 8.58 -11.82
N THR A 238 2.33 7.70 -11.77
CA THR A 238 3.67 8.01 -12.23
C THR A 238 3.75 8.18 -13.74
N TYR A 239 2.73 7.71 -14.49
CA TYR A 239 2.82 7.64 -15.96
C TYR A 239 1.56 8.09 -16.72
N HIS A 240 0.37 8.10 -16.10
CA HIS A 240 -0.89 8.22 -16.86
C HIS A 240 -2.00 9.01 -16.13
N ASP A 241 -1.94 10.34 -16.20
CA ASP A 241 -2.95 11.23 -15.58
C ASP A 241 -4.38 10.93 -16.04
N SER A 242 -4.60 10.69 -17.33
CA SER A 242 -5.95 10.44 -17.89
C SER A 242 -6.52 9.07 -17.51
N MET A 243 -5.66 8.07 -17.26
CA MET A 243 -6.10 6.71 -16.89
C MET A 243 -6.65 6.65 -15.47
N LEU A 244 -6.15 7.50 -14.58
CA LEU A 244 -6.65 7.64 -13.22
C LEU A 244 -8.17 7.90 -13.21
N LEU A 245 -8.62 8.89 -13.98
CA LEU A 245 -10.03 9.26 -14.06
C LEU A 245 -10.89 8.11 -14.61
N LYS A 246 -10.39 7.40 -15.61
CA LYS A 246 -11.05 6.22 -16.18
C LYS A 246 -11.20 5.10 -15.14
N ILE A 247 -10.13 4.81 -14.39
CA ILE A 247 -10.15 3.80 -13.32
C ILE A 247 -11.15 4.20 -12.23
N LEU A 248 -11.17 5.46 -11.80
CA LEU A 248 -12.08 5.94 -10.75
C LEU A 248 -13.56 5.85 -11.16
N ARG A 249 -13.87 6.16 -12.42
CA ARG A 249 -15.25 6.16 -12.91
C ARG A 249 -15.77 4.77 -13.29
N GLN A 250 -14.89 3.88 -13.75
CA GLN A 250 -15.26 2.52 -14.15
C GLN A 250 -15.36 1.52 -12.99
N ASN A 251 -14.89 1.89 -11.80
CA ASN A 251 -14.90 1.01 -10.64
C ASN A 251 -15.77 1.59 -9.51
N ASP A 252 -16.48 0.71 -8.84
CA ASP A 252 -17.36 1.03 -7.73
C ASP A 252 -16.63 0.83 -6.41
N PHE A 253 -15.89 1.87 -5.99
CA PHE A 253 -15.22 1.92 -4.70
C PHE A 253 -15.30 3.32 -4.10
N GLN A 254 -15.25 3.37 -2.77
CA GLN A 254 -15.17 4.58 -1.97
C GLN A 254 -14.06 4.38 -0.94
N LEU A 255 -13.02 5.21 -1.00
CA LEU A 255 -11.90 5.16 -0.06
C LEU A 255 -12.15 6.11 1.11
N ASP A 256 -11.74 5.69 2.30
CA ASP A 256 -11.76 6.54 3.49
C ASP A 256 -10.61 7.55 3.47
N GLU A 257 -10.74 8.68 4.18
CA GLU A 257 -9.70 9.72 4.23
C GLU A 257 -8.35 9.21 4.74
N ARG A 258 -8.33 8.17 5.59
CA ARG A 258 -7.08 7.62 6.15
C ARG A 258 -6.40 6.61 5.22
N TYR A 259 -7.04 6.32 4.09
CA TYR A 259 -6.65 5.20 3.26
C TYR A 259 -5.39 5.45 2.42
N LEU A 260 -5.24 6.69 1.95
CA LEU A 260 -4.08 7.16 1.21
C LEU A 260 -3.21 8.01 2.15
N ASP A 261 -1.89 7.84 2.08
CA ASP A 261 -0.97 8.74 2.78
C ASP A 261 -0.92 10.12 2.09
N ASN A 262 -0.39 11.12 2.80
CA ASN A 262 -0.36 12.49 2.31
C ASN A 262 0.41 12.67 0.98
N PRO A 263 1.59 12.05 0.77
CA PRO A 263 2.28 12.11 -0.51
C PRO A 263 1.42 11.57 -1.66
N LEU A 264 0.82 10.39 -1.50
CA LEU A 264 -0.01 9.78 -2.53
C LEU A 264 -1.28 10.59 -2.79
N LYS A 265 -1.93 11.14 -1.76
CA LYS A 265 -3.06 12.07 -1.93
C LYS A 265 -2.67 13.28 -2.76
N GLN A 266 -1.53 13.90 -2.45
CA GLN A 266 -1.07 15.07 -3.20
C GLN A 266 -0.84 14.70 -4.67
N ALA A 267 -0.13 13.60 -4.95
CA ALA A 267 0.11 13.13 -6.32
C ALA A 267 -1.19 12.87 -7.08
N ILE A 268 -2.16 12.19 -6.45
CA ILE A 268 -3.49 11.95 -7.02
C ILE A 268 -4.24 13.25 -7.29
N THR A 269 -4.25 14.18 -6.34
CA THR A 269 -4.91 15.49 -6.51
C THR A 269 -4.33 16.22 -7.72
N ARG A 270 -3.01 16.30 -7.82
CA ARG A 270 -2.33 16.97 -8.95
C ARG A 270 -2.67 16.31 -10.28
N SER A 271 -2.62 14.98 -10.32
CA SER A 271 -2.95 14.19 -11.52
C SER A 271 -4.39 14.44 -11.97
N LEU A 272 -5.37 14.41 -11.04
CA LEU A 272 -6.76 14.71 -11.32
C LEU A 272 -6.98 16.13 -11.84
N VAL A 273 -6.36 17.12 -11.21
CA VAL A 273 -6.43 18.53 -11.64
C VAL A 273 -5.89 18.68 -13.06
N LYS A 274 -4.76 18.02 -13.39
CA LYS A 274 -4.17 18.00 -14.74
C LYS A 274 -5.08 17.39 -15.80
N THR A 275 -6.00 16.48 -15.43
CA THR A 275 -6.97 15.93 -16.39
C THR A 275 -7.99 16.96 -16.89
N LYS A 276 -8.17 18.08 -16.17
CA LYS A 276 -9.16 19.14 -16.49
C LYS A 276 -10.62 18.71 -16.47
N GLN A 277 -10.89 17.44 -16.15
CA GLN A 277 -12.22 16.83 -16.20
C GLN A 277 -12.64 16.22 -14.86
N ALA A 278 -11.77 16.29 -13.85
CA ALA A 278 -12.07 15.78 -12.52
C ALA A 278 -13.17 16.62 -11.85
N THR A 279 -14.11 15.91 -11.23
CA THR A 279 -15.23 16.49 -10.48
C THR A 279 -15.01 16.33 -8.99
N GLU A 280 -15.75 17.07 -8.17
CA GLU A 280 -15.72 16.89 -6.71
C GLU A 280 -16.01 15.43 -6.31
N GLN A 281 -16.94 14.76 -7.00
CA GLN A 281 -17.24 13.35 -6.77
C GLN A 281 -16.02 12.43 -6.99
N ASP A 282 -15.17 12.74 -7.98
CA ASP A 282 -13.95 11.97 -8.24
C ASP A 282 -12.95 12.08 -7.06
N PHE A 283 -12.80 13.28 -6.47
CA PHE A 283 -11.99 13.49 -5.26
C PHE A 283 -12.60 12.81 -4.03
N GLN A 284 -13.93 12.93 -3.86
CA GLN A 284 -14.64 12.30 -2.76
C GLN A 284 -14.46 10.78 -2.78
N LYS A 285 -14.51 10.11 -3.95
CA LYS A 285 -14.24 8.66 -4.09
C LYS A 285 -12.89 8.23 -3.53
N LEU A 286 -11.91 9.13 -3.49
CA LEU A 286 -10.56 8.89 -2.99
C LEU A 286 -10.38 9.25 -1.51
N GLY A 287 -11.46 9.66 -0.83
CA GLY A 287 -11.37 10.18 0.54
C GLY A 287 -10.65 11.52 0.61
N ILE A 288 -10.67 12.31 -0.47
CA ILE A 288 -10.16 13.68 -0.51
C ILE A 288 -11.36 14.61 -0.38
N LYS A 289 -11.51 15.24 0.80
CA LYS A 289 -12.56 16.22 1.04
C LYS A 289 -12.08 17.60 0.63
N ILE A 290 -12.84 18.25 -0.24
CA ILE A 290 -12.62 19.64 -0.62
C ILE A 290 -13.32 20.52 0.42
N GLN A 291 -12.54 21.32 1.16
CA GLN A 291 -13.07 22.19 2.21
C GLN A 291 -13.43 23.58 1.70
N TYR A 292 -12.72 24.03 0.67
CA TYR A 292 -12.85 25.38 0.13
C TYR A 292 -13.05 25.30 -1.37
N SER A 293 -13.91 26.17 -1.87
CA SER A 293 -14.07 26.45 -3.28
C SER A 293 -14.35 27.94 -3.47
N GLN A 294 -13.96 28.46 -4.63
CA GLN A 294 -14.29 29.82 -5.02
C GLN A 294 -15.36 29.87 -6.10
N GLN A 295 -16.24 30.87 -6.00
CA GLN A 295 -17.05 31.29 -7.14
C GLN A 295 -16.11 31.86 -8.21
N VAL A 296 -16.42 31.63 -9.50
CA VAL A 296 -15.50 31.87 -10.62
C VAL A 296 -15.02 33.33 -10.64
N VAL A 297 -13.79 33.56 -10.20
CA VAL A 297 -13.03 34.79 -10.40
C VAL A 297 -11.78 34.41 -11.19
N SER A 298 -11.68 34.88 -12.43
CA SER A 298 -10.48 34.66 -13.25
C SER A 298 -9.50 35.81 -13.00
N SER A 299 -8.42 35.54 -12.27
CA SER A 299 -7.23 36.39 -12.35
C SER A 299 -6.46 36.00 -13.61
N ASN A 300 -6.22 36.96 -14.49
CA ASN A 300 -5.32 36.82 -15.64
C ASN A 300 -3.87 37.21 -15.28
N LYS A 301 -3.56 37.30 -13.99
CA LYS A 301 -2.23 37.58 -13.47
C LYS A 301 -1.81 36.53 -12.46
N GLY A 302 -0.51 36.29 -12.34
CA GLY A 302 0.07 35.44 -11.32
C GLY A 302 1.59 35.37 -11.39
N LEU A 303 2.19 34.82 -10.34
CA LEU A 303 3.62 34.54 -10.30
C LEU A 303 3.96 33.33 -11.18
N GLN A 304 4.77 33.54 -12.21
CA GLN A 304 5.29 32.50 -13.08
C GLN A 304 6.60 31.95 -12.54
N THR A 305 6.74 30.63 -12.57
CA THR A 305 7.97 29.88 -12.24
C THR A 305 8.97 29.92 -13.39
N HIS A 306 10.22 29.52 -13.13
CA HIS A 306 11.24 29.36 -14.18
C HIS A 306 10.85 28.34 -15.28
N SER A 307 9.95 27.40 -14.99
CA SER A 307 9.43 26.41 -15.96
C SER A 307 8.23 26.93 -16.77
N GLY A 308 7.83 28.19 -16.59
CA GLY A 308 6.73 28.81 -17.32
C GLY A 308 5.33 28.51 -16.76
N THR A 309 5.24 27.70 -15.69
CA THR A 309 3.98 27.42 -14.98
C THR A 309 3.63 28.52 -14.00
N VAL A 310 2.34 28.67 -13.65
CA VAL A 310 1.85 29.69 -12.71
C VAL A 310 1.77 29.08 -11.30
N LEU A 311 2.32 29.80 -10.31
CA LEU A 311 2.21 29.48 -8.90
C LEU A 311 0.79 29.73 -8.40
N VAL A 312 0.20 28.73 -7.76
CA VAL A 312 -1.16 28.75 -7.22
C VAL A 312 -1.19 28.24 -5.79
N PHE A 313 -2.19 28.67 -5.04
CA PHE A 313 -2.66 27.97 -3.85
C PHE A 313 -3.78 27.00 -4.23
N ASN A 314 -3.58 25.71 -3.99
CA ASN A 314 -4.53 24.65 -4.30
C ASN A 314 -5.46 24.41 -3.10
N LEU A 315 -6.73 24.80 -3.22
CA LEU A 315 -7.73 24.69 -2.17
C LEU A 315 -8.13 23.23 -1.83
N ILE A 316 -7.84 22.27 -2.71
CA ILE A 316 -8.19 20.85 -2.49
C ILE A 316 -7.30 20.23 -1.41
N ASN A 317 -6.00 20.55 -1.43
CA ASN A 317 -5.01 19.95 -0.55
C ASN A 317 -4.27 20.97 0.34
N LEU A 318 -4.63 22.26 0.25
CA LEU A 318 -4.04 23.38 0.98
C LEU A 318 -2.52 23.47 0.80
N LYS A 319 -2.05 23.37 -0.45
CA LYS A 319 -0.63 23.48 -0.80
C LYS A 319 -0.36 24.55 -1.85
N LEU A 320 0.86 25.10 -1.79
CA LEU A 320 1.43 25.87 -2.88
C LEU A 320 1.97 24.90 -3.93
N GLU A 321 1.58 25.14 -5.17
CA GLU A 321 1.81 24.25 -6.32
C GLU A 321 1.90 25.10 -7.59
N SER A 322 2.45 24.56 -8.68
CA SER A 322 2.39 25.25 -9.98
C SER A 322 1.77 24.38 -11.08
N TYR A 323 1.12 25.06 -12.03
CA TYR A 323 0.37 24.45 -13.13
C TYR A 323 0.49 25.28 -14.42
N ALA A 324 0.32 24.62 -15.56
CA ALA A 324 0.14 25.30 -16.84
C ALA A 324 -1.16 26.13 -16.84
N VAL A 325 -1.16 27.22 -17.61
CA VAL A 325 -2.26 28.20 -17.66
C VAL A 325 -3.60 27.57 -18.05
N ASP A 326 -3.58 26.63 -18.99
CA ASP A 326 -4.77 25.90 -19.43
C ASP A 326 -5.36 24.97 -18.36
N VAL A 327 -4.52 24.39 -17.50
CA VAL A 327 -4.95 23.61 -16.33
C VAL A 327 -5.55 24.53 -15.26
N LEU A 328 -4.94 25.71 -15.05
CA LEU A 328 -5.46 26.74 -14.15
C LEU A 328 -6.88 27.17 -14.57
N PHE A 329 -7.09 27.53 -15.85
CA PHE A 329 -8.40 27.95 -16.34
C PHE A 329 -9.45 26.85 -16.29
N ALA A 330 -9.07 25.58 -16.40
CA ALA A 330 -10.01 24.47 -16.24
C ALA A 330 -10.42 24.21 -14.77
N ASN A 331 -9.67 24.72 -13.80
CA ASN A 331 -9.83 24.41 -12.37
C ASN A 331 -9.94 25.69 -11.50
N THR A 332 -10.52 26.76 -12.04
CA THR A 332 -10.60 28.06 -11.34
C THR A 332 -11.34 28.00 -10.02
N SER A 333 -12.24 27.05 -9.79
CA SER A 333 -12.91 26.92 -8.48
C SER A 333 -11.99 26.47 -7.34
N TYR A 334 -10.79 25.95 -7.66
CA TYR A 334 -9.90 25.32 -6.67
C TYR A 334 -8.47 25.83 -6.72
N LEU A 335 -7.99 26.34 -7.86
CA LEU A 335 -6.64 26.87 -8.00
C LEU A 335 -6.69 28.39 -7.98
N ILE A 336 -6.07 29.00 -6.96
CA ILE A 336 -5.99 30.45 -6.82
C ILE A 336 -4.58 30.91 -7.19
N PRO A 337 -4.37 31.68 -8.27
CA PRO A 337 -3.08 32.25 -8.59
C PRO A 337 -2.55 33.12 -7.45
N ILE A 338 -1.25 32.99 -7.15
CA ILE A 338 -0.60 33.93 -6.22
C ILE A 338 -0.30 35.21 -6.99
N VAL A 339 -0.99 36.29 -6.64
CA VAL A 339 -0.83 37.62 -7.22
C VAL A 339 -0.16 38.53 -6.19
N VAL A 340 0.82 39.31 -6.63
CA VAL A 340 1.61 40.18 -5.75
C VAL A 340 1.87 41.51 -6.44
N GLU A 341 1.93 42.59 -5.65
CA GLU A 341 2.30 43.92 -6.15
C GLU A 341 3.64 44.40 -5.58
N GLN A 342 3.92 44.03 -4.33
CA GLN A 342 5.10 44.49 -3.59
C GLN A 342 5.52 43.49 -2.50
N THR A 343 6.68 43.75 -1.88
CA THR A 343 7.11 43.04 -0.67
C THR A 343 6.04 43.11 0.42
N GLY A 344 5.72 41.97 1.03
CA GLY A 344 4.66 41.90 2.03
C GLY A 344 4.36 40.47 2.48
N VAL A 345 3.22 40.28 3.15
CA VAL A 345 2.77 38.96 3.55
C VAL A 345 1.88 38.35 2.46
N ALA A 346 2.11 37.08 2.16
CA ALA A 346 1.34 36.36 1.15
C ALA A 346 -0.10 36.17 1.59
N HIS A 347 -1.01 36.56 0.71
CA HIS A 347 -2.43 36.39 0.90
C HIS A 347 -3.08 35.92 -0.41
N ILE A 348 -4.27 35.38 -0.29
CA ILE A 348 -5.15 35.04 -1.39
C ILE A 348 -6.50 35.72 -1.17
N GLU A 349 -7.20 36.01 -2.24
CA GLU A 349 -8.61 36.41 -2.18
C GLU A 349 -9.47 35.17 -2.47
N LEU A 350 -10.41 34.88 -1.57
CA LEU A 350 -11.33 33.75 -1.65
C LEU A 350 -12.74 34.25 -1.33
N ASN A 351 -13.64 34.21 -2.32
CA ASN A 351 -15.02 34.66 -2.18
C ASN A 351 -15.15 36.09 -1.61
N ASN A 352 -14.38 37.03 -2.15
CA ASN A 352 -14.29 38.45 -1.74
C ASN A 352 -13.76 38.68 -0.32
N GLU A 353 -13.10 37.68 0.28
CA GLU A 353 -12.42 37.81 1.56
C GLU A 353 -10.92 37.53 1.40
N ILE A 354 -10.10 38.31 2.09
CA ILE A 354 -8.65 38.16 2.04
C ILE A 354 -8.22 37.17 3.13
N TYR A 355 -7.43 36.17 2.75
CA TYR A 355 -6.85 35.19 3.65
C TYR A 355 -5.34 35.22 3.58
N LEU A 356 -4.70 35.35 4.74
CA LEU A 356 -3.26 35.20 4.92
C LEU A 356 -2.89 33.70 4.91
N LEU A 357 -1.79 33.38 4.24
CA LEU A 357 -1.23 32.03 4.21
C LEU A 357 -0.22 31.86 5.36
N GLY A 358 -0.49 30.93 6.28
CA GLY A 358 0.41 30.60 7.39
C GLY A 358 0.80 29.13 7.38
N MET A 359 2.06 28.81 7.68
CA MET A 359 2.56 27.44 7.75
C MET A 359 3.21 27.14 9.09
N ASN A 360 3.08 25.92 9.59
CA ASN A 360 3.82 25.46 10.77
C ASN A 360 5.06 24.63 10.40
N ASP A 361 5.86 24.27 11.40
CA ASP A 361 7.10 23.49 11.22
C ASP A 361 6.88 22.07 10.66
N ARG A 362 5.63 21.59 10.68
CA ARG A 362 5.23 20.31 10.05
C ARG A 362 4.81 20.49 8.58
N LYS A 363 5.08 21.65 7.99
CA LYS A 363 4.69 22.03 6.62
C LYS A 363 3.18 21.98 6.35
N ILE A 364 2.37 22.20 7.38
CA ILE A 364 0.91 22.30 7.24
C ILE A 364 0.55 23.77 7.03
N ILE A 365 -0.05 24.10 5.88
CA ILE A 365 -0.53 25.44 5.57
C ILE A 365 -1.99 25.59 6.02
N LYS A 366 -2.33 26.75 6.58
CA LYS A 366 -3.69 27.16 6.94
C LYS A 366 -3.99 28.55 6.40
N LEU A 367 -5.29 28.80 6.21
CA LEU A 367 -5.83 30.09 5.85
C LEU A 367 -6.25 30.85 7.12
N PHE A 368 -5.83 32.10 7.24
CA PHE A 368 -6.23 33.00 8.31
C PHE A 368 -6.96 34.18 7.71
N LYS A 369 -8.22 34.41 8.07
CA LYS A 369 -8.98 35.55 7.55
C LYS A 369 -8.27 36.85 7.96
N GLN A 370 -8.28 37.84 7.08
CA GLN A 370 -7.65 39.12 7.37
C GLN A 370 -8.19 39.73 8.68
N GLY A 371 -7.28 40.06 9.59
CA GLY A 371 -7.61 40.58 10.93
C GLY A 371 -7.64 39.51 12.02
N ASP A 372 -7.75 38.23 11.69
CA ASP A 372 -7.68 37.15 12.67
C ASP A 372 -6.25 36.97 13.21
N PRO A 373 -6.10 36.62 14.51
CA PRO A 373 -4.79 36.33 15.09
C PRO A 373 -4.21 35.01 14.55
N LEU A 374 -2.89 34.98 14.33
CA LEU A 374 -2.16 33.74 14.06
C LEU A 374 -2.10 32.87 15.33
N SER A 375 -2.14 31.55 15.17
CA SER A 375 -1.79 30.63 16.25
C SER A 375 -0.27 30.64 16.47
N SER A 376 0.16 30.34 17.71
CA SER A 376 1.57 30.44 18.12
C SER A 376 2.53 29.52 17.36
N ASP A 377 2.02 28.46 16.72
CA ASP A 377 2.79 27.50 15.92
C ASP A 377 2.91 27.89 14.44
N MET A 378 2.28 29.00 14.01
CA MET A 378 2.18 29.38 12.60
C MET A 378 3.05 30.59 12.28
N SER A 379 3.70 30.56 11.12
CA SER A 379 4.40 31.72 10.59
C SER A 379 3.89 32.06 9.18
N PRO A 380 3.73 33.35 8.87
CA PRO A 380 3.24 33.77 7.56
C PRO A 380 4.27 33.52 6.47
N PHE A 381 3.80 33.32 5.24
CA PHE A 381 4.66 33.44 4.06
C PHE A 381 4.96 34.91 3.78
N VAL A 382 6.22 35.21 3.46
CA VAL A 382 6.68 36.56 3.10
C VAL A 382 7.02 36.59 1.62
N ILE A 383 6.40 37.51 0.89
CA ILE A 383 6.78 37.86 -0.48
C ILE A 383 7.89 38.89 -0.41
N LYS A 384 8.99 38.64 -1.11
CA LYS A 384 10.13 39.55 -1.25
C LYS A 384 10.22 39.99 -2.71
N GLN A 385 10.06 41.27 -2.97
CA GLN A 385 10.28 41.88 -4.28
C GLN A 385 11.75 42.26 -4.42
N TYR A 386 12.38 41.77 -5.49
CA TYR A 386 13.69 42.19 -5.99
C TYR A 386 13.50 42.96 -7.30
N SER A 387 14.57 43.49 -7.88
CA SER A 387 14.49 44.32 -9.09
C SER A 387 13.83 43.58 -10.27
N GLU A 388 14.16 42.30 -10.45
CA GLU A 388 13.73 41.51 -11.62
C GLU A 388 12.74 40.38 -11.28
N PHE A 389 12.57 40.05 -10.00
CA PHE A 389 11.81 38.86 -9.59
C PHE A 389 11.22 39.00 -8.19
N PHE A 390 10.30 38.09 -7.87
CA PHE A 390 9.76 37.87 -6.55
C PHE A 390 10.25 36.54 -5.98
N ALA A 391 10.35 36.45 -4.65
CA ALA A 391 10.53 35.18 -3.95
C ALA A 391 9.47 35.05 -2.87
N LEU A 392 8.96 33.83 -2.68
CA LEU A 392 8.07 33.49 -1.57
C LEU A 392 8.87 32.75 -0.51
N SER A 393 8.95 33.28 0.70
CA SER A 393 9.73 32.70 1.79
C SER A 393 8.87 32.30 2.98
N TYR A 394 9.30 31.27 3.68
CA TYR A 394 8.79 30.86 4.98
C TYR A 394 9.96 30.78 5.96
N LYS A 395 10.00 31.64 6.98
CA LYS A 395 11.16 31.77 7.88
C LYS A 395 12.46 31.94 7.06
N GLN A 396 13.43 31.03 7.22
CA GLN A 396 14.69 31.00 6.48
C GLN A 396 14.65 30.22 5.16
N PHE A 397 13.50 29.67 4.78
CA PHE A 397 13.33 28.87 3.57
C PHE A 397 12.69 29.68 2.45
N ASN A 398 13.01 29.34 1.20
CA ASN A 398 12.40 29.88 -0.01
C ASN A 398 11.64 28.78 -0.75
N LEU A 399 10.48 29.13 -1.31
CA LEU A 399 9.68 28.23 -2.12
C LEU A 399 10.41 27.94 -3.44
N ASP A 400 10.56 26.66 -3.75
CA ASP A 400 11.13 26.13 -4.99
C ASP A 400 10.07 25.25 -5.64
N CYS A 401 9.82 25.39 -6.94
CA CYS A 401 8.86 24.54 -7.64
C CYS A 401 9.56 23.83 -8.80
N ASP A 402 9.45 22.51 -8.86
CA ASP A 402 10.04 21.69 -9.93
C ASP A 402 9.27 21.81 -11.26
N GLU A 403 9.79 21.19 -12.31
CA GLU A 403 9.16 21.16 -13.64
C GLU A 403 7.81 20.43 -13.63
N GLN A 404 7.59 19.53 -12.68
CA GLN A 404 6.34 18.80 -12.51
C GLN A 404 5.31 19.62 -11.72
N GLY A 405 5.71 20.79 -11.20
CA GLY A 405 4.98 21.78 -10.43
C GLY A 405 4.76 21.42 -8.95
N VAL A 406 5.55 20.49 -8.42
CA VAL A 406 5.62 20.22 -6.98
C VAL A 406 6.51 21.27 -6.35
N CYS A 407 6.03 21.90 -5.28
CA CYS A 407 6.80 22.92 -4.58
C CYS A 407 7.31 22.43 -3.22
N ASP A 408 8.57 22.75 -2.94
CA ASP A 408 9.30 22.46 -1.72
C ASP A 408 9.96 23.73 -1.15
N TYR A 409 10.64 23.59 -0.01
CA TYR A 409 11.19 24.71 0.75
C TYR A 409 12.69 24.52 0.96
N ILE A 410 13.49 25.39 0.36
CA ILE A 410 14.96 25.30 0.34
C ILE A 410 15.56 26.38 1.24
N GLU A 411 16.47 25.96 2.13
CA GLU A 411 17.18 26.88 3.03
C GLU A 411 18.29 27.63 2.30
N GLY A 412 18.49 28.91 2.64
CA GLY A 412 19.59 29.72 2.14
C GLY A 412 19.16 30.92 1.30
N SER A 413 20.05 31.41 0.44
CA SER A 413 19.77 32.51 -0.47
C SER A 413 18.91 32.06 -1.65
N VAL A 414 18.07 32.96 -2.16
CA VAL A 414 17.22 32.70 -3.33
C VAL A 414 18.09 32.36 -4.55
N GLN A 415 17.92 31.14 -5.07
CA GLN A 415 18.50 30.64 -6.31
C GLN A 415 17.53 30.84 -7.48
N PRO A 416 17.98 30.76 -8.74
CA PRO A 416 17.14 30.96 -9.92
C PRO A 416 15.83 30.14 -9.94
N SER A 417 15.85 28.91 -9.42
CA SER A 417 14.65 28.06 -9.38
C SER A 417 13.57 28.53 -8.38
N GLN A 418 13.94 29.36 -7.39
CA GLN A 418 13.04 30.02 -6.43
C GLN A 418 12.62 31.44 -6.85
N GLN A 419 12.99 31.88 -8.05
CA GLN A 419 12.61 33.18 -8.58
C GLN A 419 11.29 33.07 -9.35
N PHE A 420 10.39 34.00 -9.09
CA PHE A 420 9.09 34.09 -9.75
C PHE A 420 8.94 35.45 -10.43
N VAL A 421 8.33 35.47 -11.61
CA VAL A 421 8.07 36.70 -12.38
C VAL A 421 6.57 36.94 -12.42
N LEU A 422 6.13 38.15 -12.09
CA LEU A 422 4.71 38.50 -12.25
C LEU A 422 4.39 38.60 -13.75
N THR A 423 3.46 37.77 -14.22
CA THR A 423 3.04 37.77 -15.63
C THR A 423 1.53 37.89 -15.76
N HIS A 424 1.08 38.32 -16.94
CA HIS A 424 -0.28 38.19 -17.41
C HIS A 424 -0.39 36.99 -18.36
N PHE A 425 -1.50 36.27 -18.33
CA PHE A 425 -1.72 35.07 -19.14
C PHE A 425 -3.17 34.91 -19.59
#